data_AF-A0A6N4R082-F1
#
_entry.id   AF-A0A6N4R082-F1
#
_cell.length_a   1.000
_cell.length_b   1.000
_cell.length_c   1.000
_cell.angle_alpha   90.00
_cell.angle_beta   90.00
_cell.angle_gamma   90.00
#
_symmetry.space_group_name_H-M   'P 1'
#
loop_
_entity.id
_entity.type
_entity.pdbx_description
1 polymer ?
#
loop_
_entity_poly.entity_id
_entity_poly.type
_entity_poly.pdbx_seq_one_letter_code
_entity_poly.pdbx_strand_id
1 'polypeptide(L)'
;MNRFRIFLIPILFVSCFAGIRKELNYSSDSIAFYSFENDQNTPVWLDRNASYLKNEQRQNFRNLISDALFQMGNRNDSLVNATALRIFPKELGSEIAQRSFDKFEASPRHVYQLWILKKEDPINPGRRIRRTVFLLYPTSESIHFLFYELNQFIDFQTPYTFQDWSNYSLSESKPKSSLEIFIPDSAIGTLSYYKDELGEEKKFHVVLKTNSNPTKDAESEEGKKGTPSKDAEKRLIELKNLLDKKLISEEEYKKKREEILKSL
;
A
#
# COMPACT_ATOMS: atom_id res chain seq x y z
N MET A 1 -23.50 65.69 23.60
CA MET A 1 -22.87 65.00 22.45
C MET A 1 -21.80 64.04 23.00
N ASN A 2 -22.17 62.83 23.40
CA ASN A 2 -21.21 61.81 23.86
C ASN A 2 -21.37 60.58 22.96
N ARG A 3 -20.37 60.36 22.10
CA ARG A 3 -20.31 59.20 21.20
C ARG A 3 -19.79 58.01 21.99
N PHE A 4 -20.68 57.09 22.36
CA PHE A 4 -20.29 55.75 22.80
C PHE A 4 -19.64 55.03 21.61
N ARG A 5 -18.31 54.88 21.65
CA ARG A 5 -17.59 53.99 20.74
C ARG A 5 -17.69 52.57 21.29
N ILE A 6 -18.57 51.77 20.69
CA ILE A 6 -18.62 50.34 20.92
C ILE A 6 -17.41 49.73 20.20
N PHE A 7 -16.41 49.28 20.95
CA PHE A 7 -15.35 48.45 20.43
C PHE A 7 -15.90 47.03 20.23
N LEU A 8 -16.23 46.69 18.99
CA LEU A 8 -16.43 45.31 18.57
C LEU A 8 -15.07 44.61 18.65
N ILE A 9 -14.86 43.83 19.70
CA ILE A 9 -13.75 42.88 19.78
C ILE A 9 -14.09 41.75 18.79
N PRO A 10 -13.36 41.57 17.67
CA PRO A 10 -13.55 40.38 16.86
C PRO A 10 -13.15 39.19 17.72
N ILE A 11 -14.12 38.32 18.00
CA ILE A 11 -13.87 36.99 18.55
C ILE A 11 -13.01 36.29 17.51
N LEU A 12 -11.70 36.28 17.73
CA LEU A 12 -10.78 35.36 17.11
C LEU A 12 -11.24 33.97 17.54
N PHE A 13 -12.07 33.34 16.70
CA PHE A 13 -12.24 31.91 16.73
C PHE A 13 -10.84 31.33 16.48
N VAL A 14 -10.16 30.99 17.58
CA VAL A 14 -9.00 30.12 17.54
C VAL A 14 -9.53 28.83 16.97
N SER A 15 -9.37 28.65 15.65
CA SER A 15 -9.40 27.34 15.03
C SER A 15 -8.26 26.57 15.68
N CYS A 16 -8.55 25.93 16.81
CA CYS A 16 -7.70 24.88 17.34
C CYS A 16 -7.50 23.92 16.17
N PHE A 17 -6.28 23.85 15.65
CA PHE A 17 -5.89 22.85 14.68
C PHE A 17 -6.27 21.50 15.29
N ALA A 18 -7.40 20.93 14.87
CA ALA A 18 -7.79 19.56 15.18
C ALA A 18 -6.88 18.65 14.33
N GLY A 19 -5.60 18.66 14.67
CA GLY A 19 -4.62 17.76 14.09
C GLY A 19 -4.81 16.36 14.66
N ILE A 20 -4.65 15.35 13.82
CA ILE A 20 -4.67 13.94 14.27
C ILE A 20 -3.60 13.77 15.35
N ARG A 21 -4.02 13.38 16.55
CA ARG A 21 -3.12 13.11 17.66
C ARG A 21 -2.44 11.76 17.44
N LYS A 22 -1.18 11.83 17.00
CA LYS A 22 -0.31 10.67 16.76
C LYS A 22 0.50 10.35 18.01
N GLU A 23 0.50 9.09 18.42
CA GLU A 23 1.38 8.54 19.46
C GLU A 23 2.63 7.94 18.81
N LEU A 24 3.82 8.37 19.20
CA LEU A 24 5.09 7.73 18.79
C LEU A 24 5.26 6.42 19.57
N ASN A 25 5.28 5.29 18.85
CA ASN A 25 5.37 3.95 19.44
C ASN A 25 6.77 3.37 19.34
N TYR A 26 7.52 3.76 18.30
CA TYR A 26 8.88 3.32 18.11
C TYR A 26 9.67 4.31 17.25
N SER A 27 10.94 4.47 17.59
CA SER A 27 11.90 5.25 16.81
C SER A 27 13.25 4.55 16.78
N SER A 28 13.91 4.62 15.63
CA SER A 28 15.30 4.28 15.43
C SER A 28 15.95 5.33 14.52
N ASP A 29 17.21 5.12 14.16
CA ASP A 29 17.91 5.99 13.20
C ASP A 29 17.23 6.03 11.82
N SER A 30 16.44 5.02 11.46
CA SER A 30 15.83 4.86 10.14
C SER A 30 14.30 4.71 10.15
N ILE A 31 13.67 4.58 11.32
CA ILE A 31 12.23 4.32 11.45
C ILE A 31 11.62 5.29 12.46
N ALA A 32 10.49 5.88 12.12
CA ALA A 32 9.56 6.45 13.08
C ALA A 32 8.18 5.85 12.86
N PHE A 33 7.64 5.21 13.90
CA PHE A 33 6.37 4.51 13.87
C PHE A 33 5.40 5.18 14.83
N TYR A 34 4.35 5.77 14.26
CA TYR A 34 3.27 6.40 14.98
C TYR A 34 1.97 5.61 14.86
N SER A 35 1.04 5.82 15.78
CA SER A 35 -0.31 5.26 15.70
C SER A 35 -1.33 6.26 16.23
N PHE A 36 -2.57 6.10 15.80
CA PHE A 36 -3.68 6.92 16.26
C PHE A 36 -5.01 6.17 16.16
N GLU A 37 -5.97 6.60 16.96
CA GLU A 37 -7.31 6.04 16.98
C GLU A 37 -8.13 6.49 15.78
N ASN A 38 -9.13 5.68 15.46
CA ASN A 38 -10.24 6.11 14.60
C ASN A 38 -11.29 6.78 15.49
N ASP A 39 -11.23 8.11 15.54
CA ASP A 39 -12.05 8.97 16.38
C ASP A 39 -12.79 10.04 15.55
N GLN A 40 -13.45 10.98 16.24
CA GLN A 40 -14.17 12.08 15.58
C GLN A 40 -13.25 13.03 14.79
N ASN A 41 -11.96 13.09 15.14
CA ASN A 41 -10.96 13.93 14.48
C ASN A 41 -10.32 13.24 13.26
N THR A 42 -10.66 11.97 13.02
CA THR A 42 -10.15 11.22 11.87
C THR A 42 -10.69 11.83 10.57
N PRO A 43 -9.82 12.23 9.64
CA PRO A 43 -10.24 12.84 8.38
C PRO A 43 -11.22 11.97 7.60
N VAL A 44 -12.13 12.63 6.89
CA VAL A 44 -13.22 11.96 6.14
C VAL A 44 -12.69 11.12 4.96
N TRP A 45 -11.51 11.46 4.45
CA TRP A 45 -10.84 10.73 3.37
C TRP A 45 -10.12 9.46 3.85
N LEU A 46 -10.00 9.22 5.17
CA LEU A 46 -9.53 7.95 5.72
C LEU A 46 -10.70 6.99 5.93
N ASP A 47 -10.47 5.71 5.65
CA ASP A 47 -11.47 4.66 5.84
C ASP A 47 -11.80 4.47 7.31
N ARG A 48 -12.99 4.92 7.72
CA ARG A 48 -13.51 4.84 9.09
C ARG A 48 -13.95 3.43 9.49
N ASN A 49 -13.89 2.45 8.60
CA ASN A 49 -14.12 1.04 8.95
C ASN A 49 -12.85 0.34 9.44
N ALA A 50 -11.73 1.07 9.55
CA ALA A 50 -10.49 0.56 10.10
C ALA A 50 -10.73 -0.05 11.50
N SER A 51 -10.39 -1.33 11.64
CA SER A 51 -10.56 -2.09 12.87
C SER A 51 -9.56 -3.23 12.91
N TYR A 52 -9.00 -3.51 14.10
CA TYR A 52 -8.08 -4.63 14.22
C TYR A 52 -8.77 -5.96 13.95
N LEU A 53 -8.08 -6.85 13.22
CA LEU A 53 -8.62 -8.13 12.77
C LEU A 53 -9.13 -8.97 13.95
N LYS A 54 -10.37 -9.44 13.82
CA LYS A 54 -10.99 -10.38 14.76
C LYS A 54 -11.17 -11.78 14.16
N ASN A 55 -10.66 -11.99 12.95
CA ASN A 55 -10.78 -13.25 12.21
C ASN A 55 -9.63 -14.21 12.53
N GLU A 56 -9.69 -15.42 11.97
CA GLU A 56 -8.68 -16.48 12.17
C GLU A 56 -7.28 -16.07 11.71
N GLN A 57 -7.18 -15.13 10.76
CA GLN A 57 -5.90 -14.64 10.24
C GLN A 57 -5.14 -13.74 11.21
N ARG A 58 -5.74 -13.35 12.35
CA ARG A 58 -5.02 -12.61 13.41
C ARG A 58 -3.74 -13.34 13.84
N GLN A 59 -3.75 -14.67 13.89
CA GLN A 59 -2.56 -15.47 14.25
C GLN A 59 -1.46 -15.42 13.17
N ASN A 60 -1.85 -15.23 11.91
CA ASN A 60 -0.94 -15.14 10.76
C ASN A 60 -0.58 -13.70 10.36
N PHE A 61 -1.07 -12.70 11.11
CA PHE A 61 -0.98 -11.29 10.76
C PHE A 61 0.44 -10.81 10.43
N ARG A 62 1.44 -11.30 11.19
CA ARG A 62 2.85 -10.97 10.97
C ARG A 62 3.34 -11.44 9.60
N ASN A 63 3.03 -12.68 9.24
CA ASN A 63 3.45 -13.25 7.96
C ASN A 63 2.75 -12.53 6.81
N LEU A 64 1.44 -12.27 6.95
CA LEU A 64 0.65 -11.52 5.97
C LEU A 64 1.25 -10.15 5.65
N ILE A 65 1.62 -9.37 6.66
CA ILE A 65 2.25 -8.06 6.44
C ILE A 65 3.65 -8.21 5.83
N SER A 66 4.49 -9.10 6.38
CA SER A 66 5.86 -9.27 5.92
C SER A 66 5.92 -9.70 4.45
N ASP A 67 5.12 -10.68 4.07
CA ASP A 67 5.04 -11.20 2.71
C ASP A 67 4.48 -10.14 1.74
N ALA A 68 3.44 -9.40 2.15
CA ALA A 68 2.89 -8.32 1.33
C ALA A 68 3.93 -7.24 1.05
N LEU A 69 4.61 -6.73 2.09
CA LEU A 69 5.64 -5.70 1.94
C LEU A 69 6.81 -6.19 1.06
N PHE A 70 7.20 -7.46 1.20
CA PHE A 70 8.28 -8.05 0.41
C PHE A 70 7.95 -8.20 -1.09
N GLN A 71 6.67 -8.33 -1.43
CA GLN A 71 6.19 -8.44 -2.81
C GLN A 71 6.05 -7.09 -3.51
N MET A 72 5.86 -5.99 -2.76
CA MET A 72 5.67 -4.66 -3.33
C MET A 72 6.95 -4.11 -3.97
N GLY A 73 6.83 -3.69 -5.22
CA GLY A 73 7.90 -3.03 -5.97
C GLY A 73 7.57 -1.60 -6.38
N ASN A 74 8.55 -0.88 -6.90
CA ASN A 74 8.39 0.42 -7.53
C ASN A 74 9.20 0.45 -8.83
N ARG A 75 8.58 0.96 -9.91
CA ARG A 75 9.22 1.03 -11.24
C ARG A 75 10.04 2.31 -11.45
N ASN A 76 9.81 3.36 -10.66
CA ASN A 76 10.44 4.65 -10.87
C ASN A 76 11.93 4.66 -10.50
N ASP A 77 12.35 3.77 -9.61
CA ASP A 77 13.77 3.61 -9.25
C ASP A 77 14.58 2.78 -10.29
N SER A 78 13.95 2.20 -11.33
CA SER A 78 14.67 1.38 -12.32
C SER A 78 15.17 2.22 -13.50
N LEU A 79 16.49 2.38 -13.58
CA LEU A 79 17.18 3.02 -14.72
C LEU A 79 17.45 2.04 -15.88
N VAL A 80 17.33 0.74 -15.63
CA VAL A 80 17.76 -0.32 -16.56
C VAL A 80 16.69 -1.40 -16.56
N ASN A 81 15.84 -1.38 -17.60
CA ASN A 81 14.69 -2.25 -17.83
C ASN A 81 13.49 -1.95 -16.92
N ALA A 82 12.27 -2.08 -17.46
CA ALA A 82 10.99 -1.83 -16.77
C ALA A 82 10.67 -2.79 -15.59
N THR A 83 11.69 -3.43 -15.03
CA THR A 83 11.65 -4.25 -13.83
C THR A 83 11.42 -3.37 -12.61
N ALA A 84 10.39 -3.72 -11.82
CA ALA A 84 10.16 -3.05 -10.55
C ALA A 84 11.20 -3.48 -9.51
N LEU A 85 11.75 -2.51 -8.78
CA LEU A 85 12.65 -2.75 -7.67
C LEU A 85 11.85 -2.91 -6.39
N ARG A 86 12.23 -3.88 -5.56
CA ARG A 86 11.56 -4.13 -4.28
C ARG A 86 11.69 -2.90 -3.37
N ILE A 87 10.59 -2.48 -2.76
CA ILE A 87 10.56 -1.31 -1.87
C ILE A 87 11.16 -1.67 -0.50
N PHE A 88 10.77 -2.82 0.05
CA PHE A 88 11.16 -3.24 1.40
C PHE A 88 12.05 -4.48 1.37
N PRO A 89 13.26 -4.43 1.96
CA PRO A 89 14.01 -5.64 2.28
C PRO A 89 13.21 -6.57 3.20
N LYS A 90 13.54 -7.87 3.20
CA LYS A 90 12.81 -8.87 3.98
C LYS A 90 12.87 -8.60 5.49
N GLU A 91 14.02 -8.13 5.94
CA GLU A 91 14.32 -7.81 7.33
C GLU A 91 13.44 -6.65 7.81
N LEU A 92 13.36 -5.59 6.99
CA LEU A 92 12.53 -4.42 7.27
C LEU A 92 11.04 -4.76 7.25
N GLY A 93 10.59 -5.54 6.27
CA GLY A 93 9.20 -6.03 6.23
C GLY A 93 8.83 -6.85 7.47
N SER A 94 9.75 -7.69 7.95
CA SER A 94 9.56 -8.48 9.18
C SER A 94 9.54 -7.61 10.45
N GLU A 95 10.40 -6.59 10.54
CA GLU A 95 10.38 -5.64 11.67
C GLU A 95 9.06 -4.86 11.70
N ILE A 96 8.61 -4.34 10.55
CA ILE A 96 7.33 -3.65 10.43
C ILE A 96 6.19 -4.57 10.85
N ALA A 97 6.17 -5.81 10.37
CA ALA A 97 5.14 -6.78 10.70
C ALA A 97 5.06 -7.12 12.19
N GLN A 98 6.21 -7.37 12.83
CA GLN A 98 6.28 -7.69 14.25
C GLN A 98 5.79 -6.52 15.11
N ARG A 99 6.29 -5.31 14.85
CA ARG A 99 5.89 -4.10 15.59
C ARG A 99 4.44 -3.72 15.35
N SER A 100 3.95 -3.89 14.12
CA SER A 100 2.55 -3.66 13.78
C SER A 100 1.65 -4.58 14.59
N PHE A 101 1.99 -5.88 14.63
CA PHE A 101 1.29 -6.87 15.44
C PHE A 101 1.28 -6.50 16.93
N ASP A 102 2.46 -6.23 17.50
CA ASP A 102 2.59 -5.93 18.93
C ASP A 102 1.78 -4.69 19.33
N LYS A 103 1.77 -3.65 18.48
CA LYS A 103 0.96 -2.44 18.77
C LYS A 103 -0.54 -2.72 18.66
N PHE A 104 -0.99 -3.51 17.69
CA PHE A 104 -2.41 -3.84 17.60
C PHE A 104 -2.88 -4.71 18.78
N GLU A 105 -2.05 -5.65 19.24
CA GLU A 105 -2.33 -6.45 20.43
C GLU A 105 -2.40 -5.58 21.70
N ALA A 106 -1.45 -4.65 21.87
CA ALA A 106 -1.38 -3.78 23.04
C ALA A 106 -2.44 -2.66 23.04
N SER A 107 -2.83 -2.17 21.87
CA SER A 107 -3.75 -1.03 21.73
C SER A 107 -4.69 -1.20 20.52
N PRO A 108 -5.69 -2.10 20.59
CA PRO A 108 -6.57 -2.40 19.44
C PRO A 108 -7.40 -1.23 18.91
N ARG A 109 -7.53 -0.13 19.68
CA ARG A 109 -8.20 1.11 19.24
C ARG A 109 -7.33 1.99 18.35
N HIS A 110 -6.01 1.85 18.42
CA HIS A 110 -5.05 2.57 17.58
C HIS A 110 -4.92 1.84 16.24
N VAL A 111 -5.98 1.93 15.44
CA VAL A 111 -6.16 1.14 14.21
C VAL A 111 -5.32 1.63 13.03
N TYR A 112 -4.89 2.90 13.05
CA TYR A 112 -4.02 3.46 12.03
C TYR A 112 -2.58 3.49 12.51
N GLN A 113 -1.68 2.98 11.68
CA GLN A 113 -0.25 2.92 11.93
C GLN A 113 0.51 3.68 10.84
N LEU A 114 1.09 4.82 11.20
CA LEU A 114 1.87 5.66 10.31
C LEU A 114 3.35 5.28 10.40
N TRP A 115 3.88 4.78 9.30
CA TRP A 115 5.26 4.37 9.13
C TRP A 115 6.03 5.41 8.33
N ILE A 116 7.09 5.94 8.92
CA ILE A 116 8.01 6.88 8.28
C ILE A 116 9.38 6.24 8.28
N LEU A 117 9.88 5.97 7.08
CA LEU A 117 11.14 5.28 6.87
C LEU A 117 12.14 6.22 6.21
N LYS A 118 13.36 6.21 6.72
CA LYS A 118 14.47 7.02 6.26
C LYS A 118 15.59 6.11 5.75
N LYS A 119 16.11 6.43 4.57
CA LYS A 119 17.37 5.91 4.06
C LYS A 119 18.33 7.06 3.85
N GLU A 120 19.53 6.97 4.43
CA GLU A 120 20.57 7.96 4.23
C GLU A 120 20.97 8.04 2.75
N ASP A 121 21.24 9.25 2.28
CA ASP A 121 21.97 9.44 1.04
C ASP A 121 23.49 9.31 1.33
N PRO A 122 24.19 8.34 0.71
CA PRO A 122 25.62 8.16 0.94
C PRO A 122 26.47 9.33 0.43
N ILE A 123 25.96 10.16 -0.49
CA ILE A 123 26.66 11.30 -1.07
C ILE A 123 26.58 12.51 -0.12
N ASN A 124 25.42 12.75 0.49
CA ASN A 124 25.18 13.90 1.38
C ASN A 124 24.59 13.47 2.74
N PRO A 125 25.33 12.68 3.54
CA PRO A 125 24.82 12.17 4.81
C PRO A 125 24.49 13.31 5.77
N GLY A 126 23.41 13.14 6.53
CA GLY A 126 22.94 14.14 7.49
C GLY A 126 22.29 15.38 6.85
N ARG A 127 22.31 15.53 5.51
CA ARG A 127 21.68 16.65 4.81
C ARG A 127 20.73 16.23 3.70
N ARG A 128 20.78 14.98 3.25
CA ARG A 128 19.83 14.42 2.29
C ARG A 128 19.44 13.01 2.69
N ILE A 129 18.15 12.70 2.53
CA ILE A 129 17.60 11.38 2.76
C ILE A 129 16.65 10.99 1.63
N ARG A 130 16.38 9.69 1.51
CA ARG A 130 15.17 9.19 0.87
C ARG A 130 14.16 8.81 1.94
N ARG A 131 12.94 9.32 1.83
CA ARG A 131 11.84 9.05 2.77
C ARG A 131 10.71 8.27 2.10
N THR A 132 10.20 7.29 2.81
CA THR A 132 8.98 6.56 2.46
C THR A 132 8.00 6.71 3.61
N VAL A 133 6.77 7.12 3.30
CA VAL A 133 5.72 7.36 4.28
C VAL A 133 4.48 6.61 3.84
N PHE A 134 3.97 5.73 4.70
CA PHE A 134 2.73 5.01 4.43
C PHE A 134 1.91 4.78 5.69
N LEU A 135 0.60 4.64 5.51
CA LEU A 135 -0.33 4.19 6.53
C LEU A 135 -0.58 2.69 6.36
N LEU A 136 -0.53 1.97 7.47
CA LEU A 136 -1.00 0.60 7.58
C LEU A 136 -2.26 0.60 8.44
N TYR A 137 -3.34 0.02 7.94
CA TYR A 137 -4.54 -0.22 8.75
C TYR A 137 -5.30 -1.45 8.27
N PRO A 138 -5.76 -2.31 9.18
CA PRO A 138 -6.67 -3.40 8.87
C PRO A 138 -8.13 -2.94 8.86
N THR A 139 -8.97 -3.67 8.13
CA THR A 139 -10.43 -3.73 8.25
C THR A 139 -10.82 -5.14 8.67
N SER A 140 -12.12 -5.49 8.66
CA SER A 140 -12.55 -6.85 8.97
C SER A 140 -12.07 -7.92 7.98
N GLU A 141 -11.76 -7.54 6.75
CA GLU A 141 -11.51 -8.48 5.64
C GLU A 141 -10.21 -8.21 4.86
N SER A 142 -9.53 -7.11 5.17
CA SER A 142 -8.33 -6.71 4.44
C SER A 142 -7.33 -5.95 5.31
N ILE A 143 -6.09 -5.87 4.82
CA ILE A 143 -5.05 -5.00 5.34
C ILE A 143 -4.68 -4.01 4.24
N HIS A 144 -4.73 -2.72 4.58
CA HIS A 144 -4.48 -1.64 3.64
C HIS A 144 -3.10 -1.02 3.89
N PHE A 145 -2.42 -0.73 2.79
CA PHE A 145 -1.14 -0.03 2.73
C PHE A 145 -1.32 1.20 1.85
N LEU A 146 -1.45 2.37 2.48
CA LEU A 146 -1.68 3.65 1.80
C LEU A 146 -0.40 4.49 1.80
N PHE A 147 0.23 4.63 0.64
CA PHE A 147 1.47 5.37 0.48
C PHE A 147 1.22 6.86 0.23
N TYR A 148 1.95 7.70 0.96
CA TYR A 148 1.97 9.16 0.78
C TYR A 148 3.28 9.64 0.17
N GLU A 149 4.38 8.98 0.51
CA GLU A 149 5.71 9.22 -0.06
C GLU A 149 6.39 7.88 -0.31
N LEU A 150 7.13 7.78 -1.41
CA LEU A 150 7.87 6.58 -1.78
C LEU A 150 9.24 6.97 -2.30
N ASN A 151 10.28 6.62 -1.54
CA ASN A 151 11.68 6.93 -1.83
C ASN A 151 11.94 8.39 -2.23
N GLN A 152 11.18 9.33 -1.67
CA GLN A 152 11.25 10.74 -2.01
C GLN A 152 12.50 11.38 -1.43
N PHE A 153 13.24 12.13 -2.24
CA PHE A 153 14.38 12.92 -1.75
C PHE A 153 13.91 14.09 -0.88
N ILE A 154 14.57 14.25 0.26
CA ILE A 154 14.40 15.38 1.16
C ILE A 154 15.78 15.97 1.44
N ASP A 155 15.89 17.26 1.18
CA ASP A 155 17.10 18.05 1.36
C ASP A 155 16.96 18.99 2.57
N PHE A 156 18.01 19.04 3.38
CA PHE A 156 18.11 19.87 4.56
C PHE A 156 19.26 20.87 4.44
N GLN A 157 18.99 22.10 4.83
CA GLN A 157 20.00 23.16 4.79
C GLN A 157 21.11 22.93 5.81
N THR A 158 20.76 22.39 6.98
CA THR A 158 21.67 22.00 8.08
C THR A 158 21.57 20.51 8.35
N PRO A 159 22.47 19.93 9.16
CA PRO A 159 22.30 18.58 9.67
C PRO A 159 20.91 18.40 10.26
N TYR A 160 20.15 17.44 9.76
CA TYR A 160 18.78 17.20 10.22
C TYR A 160 18.76 16.44 11.55
N THR A 161 17.67 16.61 12.27
CA THR A 161 17.36 15.91 13.52
C THR A 161 16.26 14.88 13.30
N PHE A 162 15.98 14.05 14.31
CA PHE A 162 14.84 13.13 14.27
C PHE A 162 13.52 13.84 13.93
N GLN A 163 13.27 15.01 14.52
CA GLN A 163 12.01 15.74 14.32
C GLN A 163 11.82 16.19 12.88
N ASP A 164 12.90 16.60 12.21
CA ASP A 164 12.84 17.16 10.86
C ASP A 164 12.33 16.15 9.83
N TRP A 165 12.73 14.88 9.93
CA TRP A 165 12.29 13.86 8.99
C TRP A 165 11.09 13.04 9.45
N SER A 166 10.87 12.92 10.78
CA SER A 166 9.79 12.09 11.35
C SER A 166 8.48 12.85 11.61
N ASN A 167 8.48 14.18 11.64
CA ASN A 167 7.27 14.95 11.86
C ASN A 167 6.45 15.10 10.57
N TYR A 168 5.70 14.07 10.20
CA TYR A 168 4.88 14.06 8.99
C TYR A 168 3.44 14.51 9.26
N SER A 169 2.94 15.50 8.50
CA SER A 169 1.53 15.93 8.55
C SER A 169 0.70 15.14 7.55
N LEU A 170 -0.29 14.41 8.04
CA LEU A 170 -1.18 13.61 7.19
C LEU A 170 -2.08 14.50 6.35
N SER A 171 -2.15 14.21 5.05
CA SER A 171 -3.06 14.82 4.09
C SER A 171 -3.49 13.77 3.09
N GLU A 172 -4.63 13.98 2.44
CA GLU A 172 -5.12 13.09 1.40
C GLU A 172 -4.05 12.86 0.32
N SER A 173 -3.78 11.60 0.00
CA SER A 173 -2.76 11.23 -0.99
C SER A 173 -3.27 11.54 -2.39
N LYS A 174 -2.49 12.30 -3.16
CA LYS A 174 -2.80 12.60 -4.55
C LYS A 174 -2.10 11.59 -5.45
N PRO A 175 -2.77 11.09 -6.50
CA PRO A 175 -2.14 10.20 -7.46
C PRO A 175 -0.94 10.90 -8.11
N LYS A 176 0.23 10.27 -8.00
CA LYS A 176 1.48 10.70 -8.64
C LYS A 176 2.16 9.45 -9.19
N SER A 177 2.74 9.56 -10.38
CA SER A 177 3.52 8.46 -10.97
C SER A 177 4.63 7.98 -10.02
N SER A 178 5.26 8.91 -9.29
CA SER A 178 6.29 8.64 -8.28
C SER A 178 5.83 7.69 -7.16
N LEU A 179 4.53 7.63 -6.86
CA LEU A 179 3.93 6.81 -5.82
C LEU A 179 3.37 5.48 -6.31
N GLU A 180 3.51 5.16 -7.61
CA GLU A 180 2.99 3.91 -8.16
C GLU A 180 3.71 2.70 -7.57
N ILE A 181 2.97 1.91 -6.79
CA ILE A 181 3.39 0.59 -6.36
C ILE A 181 3.15 -0.38 -7.51
N PHE A 182 4.10 -1.28 -7.71
CA PHE A 182 4.01 -2.39 -8.64
C PHE A 182 3.77 -3.68 -7.85
N ILE A 183 2.69 -4.37 -8.17
CA ILE A 183 2.37 -5.72 -7.68
C ILE A 183 2.77 -6.71 -8.78
N PRO A 184 3.67 -7.69 -8.52
CA PRO A 184 4.04 -8.70 -9.50
C PRO A 184 2.88 -9.68 -9.75
N ASP A 185 2.84 -10.29 -10.93
CA ASP A 185 1.77 -11.22 -11.33
C ASP A 185 1.60 -12.39 -10.35
N SER A 186 2.68 -12.85 -9.71
CA SER A 186 2.64 -13.90 -8.69
C SER A 186 1.94 -13.52 -7.39
N ALA A 187 1.76 -12.22 -7.14
CA ALA A 187 1.07 -11.68 -5.97
C ALA A 187 -0.37 -11.25 -6.28
N ILE A 188 -0.76 -11.19 -7.56
CA ILE A 188 -2.11 -10.83 -7.98
C ILE A 188 -3.10 -11.87 -7.44
N GLY A 189 -4.17 -11.39 -6.80
CA GLY A 189 -5.18 -12.21 -6.13
C GLY A 189 -5.05 -12.18 -4.61
N THR A 190 -3.82 -12.16 -4.10
CA THR A 190 -3.51 -11.89 -2.69
C THR A 190 -3.45 -10.38 -2.45
N LEU A 191 -2.68 -9.68 -3.28
CA LEU A 191 -2.58 -8.23 -3.32
C LEU A 191 -3.40 -7.68 -4.48
N SER A 192 -3.98 -6.50 -4.28
CA SER A 192 -4.72 -5.75 -5.29
C SER A 192 -4.56 -4.25 -5.05
N TYR A 193 -4.78 -3.44 -6.08
CA TYR A 193 -4.92 -2.00 -5.88
C TYR A 193 -6.31 -1.70 -5.35
N TYR A 194 -6.40 -0.75 -4.42
CA TYR A 194 -7.69 -0.20 -4.01
C TYR A 194 -8.39 0.42 -5.21
N LYS A 195 -9.70 0.19 -5.30
CA LYS A 195 -10.58 0.80 -6.30
C LYS A 195 -11.49 1.78 -5.59
N ASP A 196 -11.57 2.99 -6.13
CA ASP A 196 -12.52 3.98 -5.62
C ASP A 196 -13.97 3.66 -6.05
N GLU A 197 -14.91 4.52 -5.70
CA GLU A 197 -16.34 4.36 -6.03
C GLU A 197 -16.60 4.32 -7.54
N LEU A 198 -15.68 4.85 -8.35
CA LEU A 198 -15.74 4.83 -9.83
C LEU A 198 -15.06 3.59 -10.41
N GLY A 199 -14.45 2.75 -9.58
CA GLY A 199 -13.70 1.57 -9.99
C GLY A 199 -12.26 1.85 -10.42
N GLU A 200 -11.76 3.08 -10.27
CA GLU A 200 -10.40 3.44 -10.67
C GLU A 200 -9.37 2.91 -9.68
N GLU A 201 -8.34 2.24 -10.20
CA GLU A 201 -7.27 1.70 -9.39
C GLU A 201 -6.32 2.80 -8.89
N LYS A 202 -6.19 2.90 -7.57
CA LYS A 202 -5.23 3.80 -6.92
C LYS A 202 -3.96 3.03 -6.61
N LYS A 203 -2.98 3.10 -7.51
CA LYS A 203 -1.70 2.36 -7.40
C LYS A 203 -0.82 2.71 -6.20
N PHE A 204 -1.12 3.78 -5.46
CA PHE A 204 -0.47 4.14 -4.20
C PHE A 204 -1.18 3.51 -2.98
N HIS A 205 -2.27 2.78 -3.18
CA HIS A 205 -3.06 2.16 -2.13
C HIS A 205 -3.22 0.66 -2.44
N VAL A 206 -2.47 -0.17 -1.72
CA VAL A 206 -2.46 -1.62 -1.89
C VAL A 206 -3.33 -2.27 -0.81
N VAL A 207 -4.12 -3.26 -1.21
CA VAL A 207 -5.03 -4.02 -0.36
C VAL A 207 -4.66 -5.49 -0.39
N LEU A 208 -4.40 -6.05 0.79
CA LEU A 208 -4.22 -7.47 1.04
C LEU A 208 -5.54 -8.05 1.56
N LYS A 209 -6.17 -8.97 0.81
CA LYS A 209 -7.39 -9.64 1.28
C LYS A 209 -7.02 -10.71 2.33
N THR A 210 -7.64 -10.66 3.51
CA THR A 210 -7.42 -11.67 4.58
C THR A 210 -8.37 -12.85 4.47
N ASN A 211 -9.51 -12.68 3.79
CA ASN A 211 -10.49 -13.75 3.57
C ASN A 211 -10.38 -14.26 2.13
N SER A 212 -9.39 -15.12 1.84
CA SER A 212 -9.34 -15.81 0.55
C SER A 212 -10.26 -17.03 0.57
N ASN A 213 -11.55 -16.81 0.30
CA ASN A 213 -12.26 -17.79 -0.52
C ASN A 213 -11.95 -17.43 -1.99
N PRO A 214 -11.17 -18.24 -2.72
CA PRO A 214 -10.92 -18.02 -4.13
C PRO A 214 -12.17 -18.46 -4.92
N THR A 215 -13.28 -17.73 -4.78
CA THR A 215 -14.51 -17.75 -5.60
C THR A 215 -15.61 -17.04 -4.81
N LYS A 216 -16.01 -15.84 -5.25
CA LYS A 216 -17.37 -15.28 -5.09
C LYS A 216 -17.61 -13.88 -5.69
N ASP A 217 -16.66 -13.33 -6.44
CA ASP A 217 -16.90 -12.11 -7.25
C ASP A 217 -17.19 -12.41 -8.73
N ALA A 218 -17.62 -13.64 -9.06
CA ALA A 218 -17.96 -14.05 -10.43
C ALA A 218 -19.32 -14.76 -10.56
N GLU A 219 -20.22 -14.63 -9.58
CA GLU A 219 -21.58 -15.16 -9.67
C GLU A 219 -22.60 -14.10 -9.25
N SER A 220 -22.92 -13.21 -10.19
CA SER A 220 -24.26 -12.63 -10.31
C SER A 220 -24.43 -11.98 -11.67
N GLU A 221 -24.36 -12.77 -12.76
CA GLU A 221 -25.28 -12.62 -13.90
C GLU A 221 -25.50 -14.00 -14.53
N GLU A 222 -26.69 -14.56 -14.28
CA GLU A 222 -27.22 -15.70 -15.02
C GLU A 222 -27.43 -15.32 -16.49
N GLY A 223 -26.99 -16.17 -17.42
CA GLY A 223 -27.54 -16.13 -18.78
C GLY A 223 -26.71 -16.73 -19.91
N LYS A 224 -26.77 -18.05 -20.08
CA LYS A 224 -26.74 -18.76 -21.38
C LYS A 224 -25.67 -18.36 -22.43
N LYS A 225 -24.59 -19.16 -22.52
CA LYS A 225 -24.18 -19.94 -23.70
C LYS A 225 -22.79 -20.54 -23.45
N GLY A 226 -22.67 -21.86 -23.58
CA GLY A 226 -21.36 -22.51 -23.59
C GLY A 226 -20.52 -21.98 -24.75
N THR A 227 -19.32 -21.50 -24.45
CA THR A 227 -18.37 -20.94 -25.42
C THR A 227 -16.99 -21.62 -25.29
N PRO A 228 -16.26 -21.77 -26.41
CA PRO A 228 -15.10 -22.65 -26.60
C PRO A 228 -13.81 -22.24 -25.84
N SER A 229 -13.91 -21.21 -25.00
CA SER A 229 -12.78 -20.53 -24.34
C SER A 229 -12.04 -21.40 -23.31
N LYS A 230 -12.76 -22.22 -22.53
CA LYS A 230 -12.13 -23.12 -21.53
C LYS A 230 -11.29 -24.23 -22.16
N ASP A 231 -11.55 -24.58 -23.42
CA ASP A 231 -10.77 -25.60 -24.14
C ASP A 231 -9.49 -25.01 -24.74
N ALA A 232 -9.57 -23.78 -25.26
CA ALA A 232 -8.40 -23.05 -25.75
C ALA A 232 -7.37 -22.77 -24.63
N GLU A 233 -7.82 -22.44 -23.43
CA GLU A 233 -6.94 -22.22 -22.27
C GLU A 233 -6.18 -23.49 -21.87
N LYS A 234 -6.87 -24.63 -21.83
CA LYS A 234 -6.24 -25.94 -21.58
C LYS A 234 -5.21 -26.30 -22.66
N ARG A 235 -5.54 -26.06 -23.93
CA ARG A 235 -4.63 -26.31 -25.07
C ARG A 235 -3.38 -25.42 -25.04
N LEU A 236 -3.49 -24.17 -24.59
CA LEU A 236 -2.33 -23.26 -24.43
C LEU A 236 -1.41 -23.71 -23.29
N ILE A 237 -1.98 -24.19 -22.17
CA ILE A 237 -1.20 -24.73 -21.05
C ILE A 237 -0.45 -26.00 -21.47
N GLU A 238 -1.11 -26.89 -22.21
CA GLU A 238 -0.48 -28.11 -22.71
C GLU A 238 0.62 -27.82 -23.75
N LEU A 239 0.40 -26.84 -24.65
CA LEU A 239 1.40 -26.41 -25.62
C LEU A 239 2.66 -25.83 -24.94
N LYS A 240 2.49 -25.08 -23.84
CA LYS A 240 3.61 -24.59 -23.03
C LYS A 240 4.36 -25.73 -22.34
N ASN A 241 3.64 -26.70 -21.78
CA ASN A 241 4.26 -27.88 -21.17
C ASN A 241 5.07 -28.72 -22.19
N LEU A 242 4.64 -28.77 -23.46
CA LEU A 242 5.39 -29.46 -24.52
C LEU A 242 6.69 -28.72 -24.87
N LEU A 243 6.69 -27.39 -24.89
CA LEU A 243 7.88 -26.58 -25.08
C LEU A 243 8.86 -26.75 -23.90
N ASP A 244 8.35 -26.67 -22.67
CA ASP A 244 9.17 -26.82 -21.45
C ASP A 244 9.83 -28.20 -21.35
N LYS A 245 9.16 -29.24 -21.89
CA LYS A 245 9.72 -30.60 -22.02
C LYS A 245 10.64 -30.79 -23.23
N LYS A 246 10.91 -29.73 -24.02
CA LYS A 246 11.68 -29.76 -25.28
C LYS A 246 11.16 -30.77 -26.31
N LEU A 247 9.86 -31.07 -26.27
CA LEU A 247 9.20 -32.01 -27.19
C LEU A 247 8.77 -31.36 -28.51
N ILE A 248 8.74 -30.02 -28.56
CA ILE A 248 8.45 -29.22 -29.74
C ILE A 248 9.48 -28.09 -29.85
N SER A 249 9.69 -27.59 -31.07
CA SER A 249 10.59 -26.44 -31.30
C SER A 249 9.88 -25.10 -31.03
N GLU A 250 10.64 -24.02 -30.86
CA GLU A 250 10.07 -22.68 -30.68
C GLU A 250 9.25 -22.21 -31.89
N GLU A 251 9.63 -22.65 -33.10
CA GLU A 251 8.90 -22.33 -34.33
C GLU A 251 7.54 -23.03 -34.37
N GLU A 252 7.49 -24.30 -33.96
CA GLU A 252 6.25 -25.07 -33.84
C GLU A 252 5.34 -24.52 -32.75
N TYR A 253 5.91 -24.10 -31.62
CA TYR A 253 5.17 -23.44 -30.54
C TYR A 253 4.50 -22.15 -31.00
N LYS A 254 5.22 -21.27 -31.72
CA LYS A 254 4.66 -20.02 -32.24
C LYS A 254 3.52 -20.27 -33.22
N LYS A 255 3.71 -21.19 -34.18
CA LYS A 255 2.70 -21.52 -35.19
C LYS A 255 1.42 -22.09 -34.56
N LYS A 256 1.55 -23.03 -33.61
CA LYS A 256 0.39 -23.64 -32.93
C LYS A 256 -0.31 -22.68 -31.96
N ARG A 257 0.44 -21.79 -31.31
CA ARG A 257 -0.14 -20.74 -30.46
C ARG A 257 -0.99 -19.78 -31.28
N GLU A 258 -0.52 -19.35 -32.44
CA GLU A 258 -1.29 -18.49 -33.35
C GLU A 258 -2.56 -19.17 -33.87
N GLU A 259 -2.49 -20.48 -34.17
CA GLU A 259 -3.64 -21.27 -34.61
C GLU A 259 -4.71 -21.39 -33.51
N ILE A 260 -4.32 -21.65 -32.26
CA ILE A 260 -5.24 -21.72 -31.11
C ILE A 260 -5.87 -20.35 -30.85
N LEU A 261 -5.08 -19.27 -30.92
CA LEU A 261 -5.57 -17.91 -30.74
C LEU A 261 -6.51 -17.44 -31.85
N LYS A 262 -6.38 -17.97 -33.08
CA LYS A 262 -7.34 -17.74 -34.18
C LYS A 262 -8.66 -18.49 -34.04
N SER A 263 -8.72 -19.51 -33.17
CA SER A 263 -9.90 -20.34 -32.93
C SER A 263 -10.77 -19.92 -31.74
N LEU A 264 -10.34 -18.85 -31.05
CA LEU A 264 -11.08 -18.14 -29.99
C LEU A 264 -11.98 -17.06 -30.58
#